data_AF-A0A5M6CAW2-F1
#
_entry.id   AF-A0A5M6CAW2-F1
#
_cell.length_a   1.000
_cell.length_b   1.000
_cell.length_c   1.000
_cell.angle_alpha   90.00
_cell.angle_beta   90.00
_cell.angle_gamma   90.00
#
_symmetry.space_group_name_H-M   'P 1'
#
loop_
_entity.id
_entity.type
_entity.pdbx_description
1 polymer ?
#
loop_
_entity_poly.entity_id
_entity_poly.type
_entity_poly.pdbx_seq_one_letter_code
_entity_poly.pdbx_strand_id
1 'polypeptide(L)' 'MTSLLGVSEEEFQKLSHSGVRDLKDSYGVVYKYYIQFSPNNDRELLERMNLNRSNTVYFTPEQLSK' A
#
# COMPACT_ATOMS: atom_id res chain seq x y z
N MET A 1 4.94 -8.25 1.47
CA MET A 1 4.28 -6.92 1.31
C MET A 1 4.99 -5.79 2.06
N THR A 2 5.28 -5.93 3.37
CA THR A 2 6.04 -4.95 4.16
C THR A 2 7.43 -4.64 3.58
N SER A 3 8.12 -5.66 3.07
CA SER A 3 9.39 -5.50 2.35
C SER A 3 9.29 -4.65 1.08
N LEU A 4 8.12 -4.61 0.42
CA LEU A 4 7.88 -3.75 -0.75
C LEU A 4 7.67 -2.29 -0.35
N LEU A 5 7.29 -2.05 0.90
CA LEU A 5 7.01 -0.72 1.46
C LEU A 5 8.23 -0.12 2.16
N GLY A 6 9.33 -0.86 2.31
CA GLY A 6 10.52 -0.37 3.01
C GLY A 6 10.32 -0.15 4.52
N VAL A 7 9.31 -0.80 5.09
CA VAL A 7 8.99 -0.75 6.52
C VAL A 7 8.92 -2.14 7.12
N SER A 8 9.20 -2.22 8.42
CA SER A 8 8.97 -3.42 9.22
C SER A 8 7.47 -3.70 9.39
N GLU A 9 7.16 -4.93 9.80
CA GLU A 9 5.79 -5.34 10.07
C GLU A 9 5.19 -4.62 11.27
N GLU A 10 6.00 -4.34 12.30
CA GLU A 10 5.58 -3.54 13.45
C GLU A 10 5.26 -2.08 13.09
N GLU A 11 6.08 -1.45 12.24
CA GLU A 11 5.80 -0.11 11.72
C GLU A 11 4.49 -0.14 10.91
N PHE A 12 4.33 -1.14 10.03
CA PHE A 12 3.14 -1.28 9.21
C PHE A 12 1.86 -1.41 10.04
N GLN A 13 1.86 -2.22 11.11
CA GLN A 13 0.70 -2.39 11.98
C GLN A 13 0.31 -1.12 12.76
N LYS A 14 1.24 -0.20 12.98
CA LYS A 14 0.97 1.08 13.67
C LYS A 14 0.40 2.14 12.73
N LEU A 15 0.51 1.96 11.41
CA LEU A 15 0.04 2.92 10.44
C LEU A 15 -1.46 2.80 10.20
N SER A 16 -2.13 3.95 10.17
CA SER A 16 -3.51 4.04 9.73
C SER A 16 -3.58 3.93 8.21
N HIS A 17 -4.19 2.86 7.70
CA HIS A 17 -4.26 2.56 6.27
C HIS A 17 -5.58 1.86 5.88
N SER A 18 -5.92 1.90 4.59
CA SER A 18 -7.14 1.29 4.03
C SER A 18 -7.19 -0.24 4.08
N GLY A 19 -6.06 -0.88 4.40
CA GLY A 19 -5.79 -2.28 4.09
C GLY A 19 -5.54 -2.46 2.59
N VAL A 20 -5.27 -3.71 2.17
CA VAL A 20 -5.14 -4.07 0.76
C VAL A 20 -6.50 -3.99 0.09
N ARG A 21 -6.59 -3.24 -1.01
CA ARG A 21 -7.81 -3.06 -1.78
C ARG A 21 -7.59 -3.47 -3.23
N ASP A 22 -8.60 -4.12 -3.80
CA ASP A 22 -8.57 -4.60 -5.18
C ASP A 22 -8.94 -3.47 -6.16
N LEU A 23 -8.25 -3.41 -7.29
CA LEU A 23 -8.68 -2.71 -8.49
C LEU A 23 -9.09 -3.74 -9.53
N LYS A 24 -10.37 -3.69 -9.89
CA LYS A 24 -10.99 -4.60 -10.85
C LYS A 24 -11.24 -3.88 -12.17
N ASP A 25 -11.07 -4.60 -13.27
CA ASP A 25 -11.47 -4.12 -14.59
C ASP A 25 -13.00 -4.21 -14.77
N SER A 26 -13.50 -3.87 -15.96
CA SER A 26 -14.92 -3.95 -16.30
C SER A 26 -15.50 -5.37 -16.27
N TYR A 27 -14.64 -6.40 -16.28
CA TYR A 27 -15.03 -7.80 -16.21
C TYR A 27 -14.94 -8.37 -14.78
N GLY A 28 -14.55 -7.53 -13.80
CA GLY A 28 -14.39 -7.94 -12.40
C GLY A 28 -13.05 -8.62 -12.10
N VAL A 29 -12.11 -8.63 -13.06
CA VAL A 29 -10.79 -9.25 -12.90
C VAL A 29 -9.87 -8.28 -12.16
N VAL A 30 -9.23 -8.75 -11.09
CA VAL A 30 -8.28 -7.95 -10.33
C VAL A 30 -6.98 -7.81 -11.13
N TYR A 31 -6.66 -6.59 -11.53
CA TYR A 31 -5.44 -6.30 -12.29
C TYR A 31 -4.40 -5.54 -11.48
N LYS A 32 -4.81 -4.89 -10.37
CA LYS A 32 -3.94 -4.19 -9.43
C LYS A 32 -4.51 -4.25 -8.01
N TYR A 33 -3.65 -3.99 -7.06
CA TYR A 33 -3.99 -3.74 -5.67
C TYR A 33 -3.45 -2.38 -5.25
N TYR A 34 -4.06 -1.78 -4.23
CA TYR A 34 -3.56 -0.56 -3.62
C TYR A 34 -3.71 -0.57 -2.11
N ILE A 35 -2.89 0.24 -1.45
CA ILE A 35 -3.05 0.62 -0.05
C ILE A 35 -2.98 2.14 0.01
N GLN A 36 -3.98 2.76 0.61
CA GLN A 36 -3.98 4.18 0.91
C GLN A 36 -3.64 4.39 2.39
N PHE A 37 -2.67 5.25 2.66
CA PHE A 37 -2.27 5.63 4.01
C PHE A 37 -2.91 6.96 4.41
N SER A 38 -3.33 7.05 5.66
CA SER A 38 -3.83 8.29 6.23
C SER A 38 -2.73 9.36 6.25
N PRO A 39 -3.03 10.62 5.91
CA PRO A 39 -2.07 11.72 6.05
C PRO A 39 -1.70 12.03 7.50
N ASN A 40 -2.43 11.48 8.48
CA ASN A 40 -2.17 11.65 9.90
C ASN A 40 -1.13 10.67 10.47
N ASN A 41 -0.57 9.79 9.63
CA ASN A 41 0.56 8.96 10.04
C ASN A 41 1.83 9.80 10.19
N ASP A 42 2.82 9.22 10.86
CA ASP A 42 4.14 9.82 10.96
C ASP A 42 4.72 10.12 9.56
N ARG A 43 5.12 11.38 9.38
CA ARG A 43 5.56 11.88 8.07
C ARG A 43 6.88 11.23 7.62
N GLU A 44 7.80 10.97 8.54
CA GLU A 44 9.08 10.35 8.23
C GLU A 44 8.88 8.90 7.75
N LEU A 45 7.94 8.18 8.36
CA LEU A 45 7.53 6.86 7.89
C LEU A 45 6.88 6.90 6.50
N LEU A 46 6.01 7.89 6.24
CA LEU A 46 5.39 8.04 4.91
C LEU A 46 6.39 8.42 3.83
N GLU A 47 7.41 9.24 4.14
CA GLU A 47 8.46 9.65 3.20
C GLU A 47 9.42 8.51 2.84
N ARG A 48 9.61 7.53 3.75
CA ARG A 48 10.34 6.29 3.45
C ARG A 48 9.60 5.38 2.49
N MET A 49 8.28 5.49 2.43
CA MET A 49 7.44 4.73 1.51
C MET A 49 7.39 5.45 0.15
N ASN A 50 7.51 4.70 -0.94
CA ASN A 50 7.40 5.24 -2.29
C ASN A 50 5.92 5.50 -2.67
N LEU A 51 5.26 6.40 -1.94
CA LEU A 51 3.85 6.73 -2.11
C LEU A 51 3.65 7.76 -3.22
N ASN A 52 2.48 7.71 -3.88
CA ASN A 52 2.06 8.79 -4.76
C ASN A 52 1.56 10.02 -3.96
N ARG A 53 1.17 11.08 -4.66
CA ARG A 53 0.64 12.33 -4.07
C ARG A 53 -0.63 12.17 -3.22
N SER A 54 -1.30 11.01 -3.30
CA SER A 54 -2.50 10.67 -2.52
C SER A 54 -2.18 9.69 -1.38
N ASN A 55 -0.92 9.62 -0.94
CA ASN A 55 -0.42 8.66 0.05
C ASN A 55 -0.80 7.21 -0.29
N THR A 56 -0.79 6.87 -1.59
CA THR A 56 -1.22 5.57 -2.09
C THR A 56 -0.07 4.87 -2.78
N VAL A 57 0.06 3.58 -2.50
CA VAL A 57 0.98 2.65 -3.17
C VAL A 57 0.16 1.64 -3.95
N TYR A 58 0.67 1.21 -5.11
CA TYR A 58 0.04 0.21 -5.96
C TYR A 58 0.93 -1.02 -6.10
N PHE A 59 0.29 -2.18 -6.22
CA PHE A 59 0.95 -3.46 -6.45
C PHE A 59 0.28 -4.19 -7.61
N THR A 60 1.06 -4.91 -8.40
CA THR A 60 0.52 -5.94 -9.29
C THR A 60 0.24 -7.22 -8.50
N PRO A 61 -0.66 -8.11 -8.97
CA PRO A 61 -0.90 -9.40 -8.33
C PRO A 61 0.38 -10.20 -8.11
N GLU A 62 1.29 -10.19 -9.08
CA GLU A 62 2.58 -10.88 -9.03
C GLU A 62 3.49 -10.39 -7.89
N GLN A 63 3.38 -9.11 -7.50
CA GLN A 63 4.15 -8.55 -6.39
C GLN A 63 3.62 -9.00 -5.03
N LEU A 64 2.34 -9.37 -4.92
CA LEU A 64 1.72 -9.81 -3.67
C LEU A 64 1.71 -11.33 -3.49
N SER A 65 1.88 -12.09 -4.57
CA SER A 65 1.95 -13.57 -4.52
C SER A 65 3.34 -14.14 -4.17
N LYS A 66 4.32 -13.29 -3.86
CA LYS A 66 5.65 -13.67 -3.37
C LYS A 66 5.83 -13.30 -1.90
#